data_AF-A0A923QN45-F1
#
_entry.id   AF-A0A923QN45-F1
#
_cell.length_a   1.000
_cell.length_b   1.000
_cell.length_c   1.000
_cell.angle_alpha   90.00
_cell.angle_beta   90.00
_cell.angle_gamma   90.00
#
_symmetry.space_group_name_H-M   'P 1'
#
loop_
_entity.id
_entity.type
_entity.pdbx_description
1 polymer ?
#
loop_
_entity_poly.entity_id
_entity_poly.type
_entity_poly.pdbx_seq_one_letter_code
_entity_poly.pdbx_strand_id
1 'polypeptide(L)' 'MFDGKSILITGGTGSFGKQYVQTLLKRYKPSRIVVYSRDELKQYEMQQHFNASCMRYFIGDVRDKERLYQATKGVD' A
#
# COMPACT_ATOMS: atom_id res chain seq x y z
N MET A 1 3.30 13.30 -11.41
CA MET A 1 1.97 12.61 -11.37
C MET A 1 1.70 12.05 -9.98
N PHE A 2 2.61 11.26 -9.40
CA PHE A 2 2.45 10.66 -8.07
C PHE A 2 3.43 11.18 -7.00
N ASP A 3 4.27 12.15 -7.35
CA ASP A 3 5.18 12.78 -6.40
C ASP A 3 4.40 13.58 -5.36
N GLY A 4 4.76 13.41 -4.08
CA GLY A 4 4.08 14.04 -2.95
C GLY A 4 2.70 13.48 -2.61
N LYS A 5 2.19 12.54 -3.40
CA LYS A 5 0.84 11.97 -3.23
C LYS A 5 0.79 10.84 -2.20
N SER A 6 -0.35 10.72 -1.54
CA SER A 6 -0.69 9.60 -0.66
C SER A 6 -1.52 8.57 -1.42
N ILE A 7 -0.98 7.37 -1.62
CA ILE A 7 -1.57 6.34 -2.50
C ILE A 7 -2.04 5.15 -1.65
N LEU A 8 -3.24 4.62 -1.93
CA LEU A 8 -3.76 3.38 -1.35
C LEU A 8 -3.78 2.28 -2.41
N ILE A 9 -3.25 1.10 -2.07
CA ILE A 9 -3.24 -0.08 -2.94
C ILE A 9 -3.94 -1.23 -2.21
N THR A 10 -5.19 -1.48 -2.56
CA THR A 10 -5.95 -2.65 -2.10
C THR A 10 -5.48 -3.92 -2.80
N GLY A 11 -5.38 -5.03 -2.08
CA GLY A 11 -4.83 -6.27 -2.63
C GLY A 11 -3.34 -6.14 -2.98
N GLY A 12 -2.63 -5.18 -2.36
CA GLY A 12 -1.26 -4.82 -2.74
C GLY A 12 -0.21 -5.92 -2.52
N THR A 13 -0.55 -6.98 -1.76
CA THR A 13 0.31 -8.16 -1.59
C THR A 13 0.29 -9.12 -2.79
N GLY A 14 -0.63 -8.94 -3.74
CA GLY A 14 -0.67 -9.72 -4.98
C GLY A 14 0.50 -9.41 -5.93
N SER A 15 0.67 -10.22 -6.97
CA SER A 15 1.74 -10.05 -7.97
C SER A 15 1.73 -8.66 -8.61
N PHE A 16 0.55 -8.19 -9.02
CA PHE A 16 0.38 -6.85 -9.58
C PHE A 16 0.74 -5.75 -8.56
N GLY A 17 0.26 -5.87 -7.32
CA GLY A 17 0.51 -4.90 -6.26
C GLY A 17 2.00 -4.76 -5.94
N LYS A 18 2.73 -5.88 -5.85
CA LYS A 18 4.19 -5.88 -5.66
C LYS A 18 4.91 -5.16 -6.80
N GLN A 19 4.59 -5.47 -8.04
CA GLN A 19 5.20 -4.81 -9.21
C GLN A 19 4.85 -3.32 -9.29
N TYR A 20 3.62 -2.95 -8.91
CA TYR A 20 3.17 -1.58 -8.92
C TYR A 20 3.88 -0.76 -7.84
N VAL A 21 4.00 -1.27 -6.61
CA VAL A 21 4.80 -0.66 -5.54
C VAL A 21 6.25 -0.47 -5.98
N GLN A 22 6.87 -1.48 -6.56
CA GLN A 22 8.23 -1.37 -7.09
C GLN A 22 8.35 -0.26 -8.15
N THR A 23 7.37 -0.16 -9.04
CA THR A 23 7.33 0.87 -10.08
C THR A 23 7.16 2.26 -9.48
N LEU A 24 6.28 2.41 -8.48
CA LEU A 24 6.05 3.67 -7.78
C LEU A 24 7.31 4.15 -7.08
N LEU A 25 7.98 3.27 -6.33
CA LEU A 25 9.22 3.59 -5.62
C LEU A 25 10.38 3.91 -6.58
N LYS A 26 10.41 3.30 -7.77
CA LYS A 26 11.47 3.53 -8.77
C LYS A 26 11.27 4.81 -9.58
N ARG A 27 10.02 5.16 -9.90
CA ARG A 27 9.71 6.25 -10.86
C ARG A 27 9.22 7.53 -10.19
N TYR A 28 8.77 7.47 -8.95
CA TYR A 28 8.14 8.60 -8.25
C TYR A 28 8.62 8.72 -6.80
N LYS A 29 8.26 9.84 -6.16
CA LYS A 29 8.52 10.16 -4.75
C LYS A 29 7.19 10.40 -4.02
N PRO A 30 6.37 9.36 -3.81
CA PRO A 30 5.12 9.50 -3.07
C PRO A 30 5.40 9.87 -1.61
N SER A 31 4.50 10.66 -1.02
CA SER A 31 4.58 10.99 0.41
C SER A 31 4.22 9.79 1.28
N ARG A 32 3.29 8.96 0.80
CA ARG A 32 2.80 7.77 1.50
C ARG A 32 2.28 6.72 0.50
N ILE A 33 2.63 5.45 0.72
CA ILE A 33 2.06 4.30 0.02
C ILE A 33 1.46 3.37 1.07
N VAL A 34 0.14 3.17 1.04
CA VAL A 34 -0.57 2.27 1.94
C VAL A 34 -0.89 0.97 1.20
N VAL A 35 -0.29 -0.13 1.64
CA VAL A 35 -0.62 -1.49 1.18
C VAL A 35 -1.74 -2.02 2.07
N TYR A 36 -2.90 -2.27 1.47
CA TYR A 36 -4.09 -2.76 2.15
C TYR A 36 -4.40 -4.20 1.73
N SER A 37 -4.34 -5.14 2.68
CA SER A 37 -4.60 -6.56 2.41
C SER A 37 -5.00 -7.30 3.70
N ARG A 38 -5.54 -8.50 3.54
CA ARG A 38 -5.95 -9.36 4.67
C ARG A 38 -4.86 -10.31 5.16
N ASP A 39 -3.92 -10.62 4.27
CA ASP A 39 -2.93 -11.66 4.49
C ASP A 39 -1.69 -11.07 5.17
N GLU A 40 -1.60 -11.28 6.49
CA GLU A 40 -0.53 -10.75 7.34
C GLU A 40 0.84 -11.28 6.94
N LEU A 41 0.93 -12.58 6.61
CA LEU A 41 2.18 -13.22 6.22
C LEU A 41 2.73 -12.58 4.95
N LYS A 42 1.89 -12.42 3.93
CA LYS A 42 2.33 -11.77 2.68
C LYS A 42 2.67 -10.29 2.87
N GLN A 43 2.00 -9.59 3.78
CA GLN A 43 2.38 -8.22 4.13
C GLN A 43 3.76 -8.19 4.80
N TYR A 44 4.00 -9.08 5.76
CA TYR A 44 5.28 -9.21 6.44
C TYR A 44 6.42 -9.51 5.46
N GLU A 45 6.26 -10.49 4.57
CA GLU A 45 7.22 -10.80 3.51
C GLU A 45 7.48 -9.59 2.60
N MET A 46 6.41 -8.90 2.22
CA MET A 46 6.52 -7.71 1.37
C MET A 46 7.26 -6.58 2.10
N GLN A 47 7.06 -6.42 3.40
CA GLN A 47 7.75 -5.42 4.21
C GLN A 47 9.25 -5.68 4.34
N GLN A 48 9.69 -6.95 4.31
CA GLN A 48 11.13 -7.27 4.26
C GLN A 48 11.78 -6.80 2.95
N HIS A 49 11.03 -6.77 1.86
CA HIS A 49 11.53 -6.37 0.53
C HIS A 49 11.32 -4.88 0.24
N PHE A 50 10.22 -4.28 0.73
CA PHE A 50 9.84 -2.89 0.50
C PHE A 50 9.70 -2.16 1.82
N ASN A 51 10.80 -1.63 2.34
CA ASN A 51 10.88 -0.97 3.65
C ASN A 51 11.13 0.55 3.56
N ALA A 52 10.84 1.18 2.42
CA ALA A 52 11.01 2.62 2.25
C ALA A 52 10.18 3.42 3.26
N SER A 53 10.67 4.59 3.68
CA SER A 53 10.05 5.40 4.75
C SER A 53 8.61 5.83 4.46
N CYS A 54 8.21 5.90 3.18
CA CYS A 54 6.85 6.22 2.75
C CYS A 54 5.88 5.03 2.80
N MET A 55 6.37 3.80 3.00
CA MET A 55 5.55 2.59 3.02
C MET A 55 4.76 2.46 4.32
N ARG A 56 3.48 2.09 4.21
CA ARG A 56 2.59 1.76 5.33
C ARG A 56 1.84 0.48 4.99
N TYR A 57 1.73 -0.40 5.98
CA TYR A 57 1.06 -1.69 5.85
C TYR A 57 -0.18 -1.66 6.73
N PHE A 58 -1.34 -1.91 6.13
CA PHE A 58 -2.62 -1.86 6.80
C PHE A 58 -3.38 -3.16 6.58
N ILE A 59 -3.70 -3.85 7.67
CA ILE A 59 -4.46 -5.10 7.62
C ILE A 59 -5.95 -4.77 7.55
N GLY A 60 -6.65 -5.28 6.54
CA GLY A 60 -8.10 -5.12 6.41
C GLY A 60 -8.69 -5.83 5.21
N ASP A 61 -10.01 -5.98 5.22
CA ASP A 61 -10.81 -6.56 4.15
C ASP A 61 -11.59 -5.45 3.43
N VAL A 62 -11.53 -5.42 2.09
CA VAL A 62 -12.32 -4.48 1.27
C VAL A 62 -13.83 -4.67 1.42
N ARG A 63 -14.25 -5.83 1.93
CA ARG A 63 -15.64 -6.13 2.27
C ARG A 63 -16.10 -5.46 3.58
N ASP A 64 -15.17 -5.03 4.42
CA ASP A 64 -15.44 -4.25 5.62
C ASP A 64 -15.41 -2.76 5.29
N LYS A 65 -16.61 -2.18 5.16
CA LYS A 65 -16.80 -0.77 4.77
C LYS A 65 -16.12 0.20 5.73
N GLU A 66 -16.27 -0.01 7.04
CA GLU A 66 -15.72 0.88 8.06
C GLU A 66 -14.19 0.86 8.02
N ARG A 67 -13.63 -0.33 7.88
CA ARG A 67 -12.18 -0.50 7.81
C ARG A 67 -11.59 0.02 6.51
N LEU A 68 -12.30 -0.10 5.39
CA LEU A 68 -11.91 0.50 4.13
C LEU A 68 -11.95 2.04 4.21
N TYR A 69 -12.97 2.61 4.85
CA TYR A 69 -13.08 4.06 5.05
C TYR A 69 -11.91 4.61 5.89
N GLN A 70 -11.44 3.86 6.88
CA GLN A 70 -10.23 4.23 7.63
C GLN A 70 -8.98 4.21 6.75
N ALA A 71 -8.85 3.20 5.87
CA ALA A 71 -7.70 3.07 4.98
C ALA A 71 -7.64 4.16 3.90
N THR A 72 -8.78 4.70 3.48
CA THR A 72 -8.86 5.80 2.49
C THR A 72 -8.61 7.19 3.09
N LYS A 73 -8.51 7.31 4.43
CA LYS A 73 -8.37 8.61 5.09
C LYS A 73 -7.05 9.31 4.70
N GLY A 74 -7.19 10.49 4.09
CA GLY A 74 -6.07 11.32 3.62
C GLY A 74 -5.30 10.71 2.45
N VAL A 75 -5.93 9.83 1.68
CA VAL A 75 -5.43 9.33 0.39
C VAL A 75 -5.85 10.33 -0.70
N ASP A 76 -4.98 10.55 -1.68
CA ASP A 76 -5.21 11.41 -2.84
C ASP A 76 -5.77 10.64 -4.04
#